data_AF-A0A6M6JBF3-F1
#
_entry.id   AF-A0A6M6JBF3-F1
#
_cell.length_a   1.000
_cell.length_b   1.000
_cell.length_c   1.000
_cell.angle_alpha   90.00
_cell.angle_beta   90.00
_cell.angle_gamma   90.00
#
_symmetry.space_group_name_H-M   'P 1'
#
loop_
_entity.id
_entity.type
_entity.pdbx_description
1 polymer ?
#
loop_
_entity_poly.entity_id
_entity_poly.type
_entity_poly.pdbx_seq_one_letter_code
_entity_poly.pdbx_strand_id
1 'polypeptide(L)' 'MSWTGSPTTNDEGGRFAAAQAANETNTDLQNRRAARVVAGRAIDVDDCAEMLAMLGLDANDRVAVD' A
#
# COMPACT_ATOMS: atom_id res chain seq x y z
N MET A 1 43.80 1.96 -6.62
CA MET A 1 42.68 2.91 -6.79
C MET A 1 41.74 2.71 -5.61
N SER A 2 41.70 3.65 -4.67
CA SER A 2 40.88 3.56 -3.45
C SER A 2 39.65 4.46 -3.65
N TRP A 3 38.46 3.88 -3.73
CA TRP A 3 37.22 4.65 -3.76
C TRP A 3 36.89 5.06 -2.32
N THR A 4 37.19 6.31 -1.96
CA THR A 4 36.75 6.94 -0.71
C THR A 4 35.41 7.65 -0.93
N GLY A 5 34.36 6.87 -1.15
CA GLY A 5 32.99 7.36 -1.19
C GLY A 5 32.36 7.05 0.14
N SER A 6 32.42 7.98 1.08
CA SER A 6 31.67 7.83 2.33
C SER A 6 30.19 7.81 1.98
N PRO A 7 29.45 6.71 2.25
CA PRO A 7 28.02 6.68 1.99
C PRO A 7 27.39 7.70 2.93
N THR A 8 26.82 8.76 2.39
CA THR A 8 26.02 9.70 3.15
C THR A 8 24.68 9.03 3.46
N THR A 9 24.70 8.09 4.42
CA THR A 9 23.56 7.28 4.84
C THR A 9 22.34 8.13 5.23
N ASN A 10 22.58 9.37 5.69
CA ASN A 10 21.51 10.30 6.07
C ASN A 10 20.70 10.85 4.88
N ASP A 11 21.32 11.09 3.71
CA ASP A 11 20.59 11.56 2.52
C ASP A 11 19.80 10.41 1.87
N GLU A 12 20.42 9.23 1.85
CA GLU A 12 19.83 8.02 1.32
C GLU A 12 18.62 7.55 2.14
N GLY A 13 18.73 7.55 3.47
CA GLY A 13 17.60 7.22 4.37
C GLY A 13 16.41 8.18 4.22
N GLY A 14 16.67 9.47 3.99
CA GLY A 14 15.61 10.46 3.73
C GLY A 14 14.89 10.23 2.40
N ARG A 15 15.63 9.87 1.34
CA ARG A 15 15.04 9.50 0.04
C ARG A 15 14.23 8.22 0.12
N PHE A 16 14.71 7.21 0.84
CA PHE A 16 13.97 5.98 1.08
C PHE A 16 12.69 6.22 1.86
N ALA A 17 12.73 7.02 2.94
CA ALA A 17 11.54 7.38 3.71
C ALA A 17 10.51 8.13 2.85
N ALA A 18 10.96 9.09 2.03
CA ALA A 18 10.08 9.81 1.11
C ALA A 18 9.47 8.89 0.03
N ALA A 19 10.28 7.98 -0.52
CA ALA A 19 9.80 6.99 -1.50
C ALA A 19 8.80 6.01 -0.87
N GLN A 20 9.03 5.58 0.37
CA GLN A 20 8.13 4.71 1.11
C GLN A 20 6.77 5.40 1.36
N ALA A 21 6.77 6.64 1.85
CA ALA A 21 5.53 7.41 2.05
C ALA A 21 4.76 7.64 0.73
N ALA A 22 5.48 7.91 -0.36
CA ALA A 22 4.88 7.99 -1.70
C ALA A 22 4.30 6.64 -2.16
N ASN A 23 4.92 5.53 -1.78
CA ASN A 23 4.44 4.19 -2.13
C ASN A 23 3.21 3.79 -1.31
N GLU A 24 3.17 4.13 -0.02
CA GLU A 24 2.02 3.92 0.87
C GLU A 24 0.80 4.69 0.37
N THR A 25 0.96 5.97 0.02
CA THR A 25 -0.12 6.80 -0.53
C THR A 25 -0.65 6.29 -1.88
N ASN A 26 0.25 5.83 -2.76
CA ASN A 26 -0.16 5.25 -4.04
C ASN A 26 -0.87 3.90 -3.85
N THR A 27 -0.36 3.06 -2.96
CA THR A 27 -0.99 1.79 -2.58
C THR A 27 -2.39 2.00 -2.04
N ASP A 28 -2.59 2.97 -1.15
CA ASP A 28 -3.92 3.28 -0.63
C ASP A 28 -4.89 3.76 -1.73
N LEU A 29 -4.42 4.58 -2.68
CA LEU A 29 -5.23 4.99 -3.82
C LEU A 29 -5.63 3.80 -4.71
N GLN A 30 -4.69 2.89 -4.98
CA GLN A 30 -4.95 1.69 -5.78
C GLN A 30 -5.93 0.75 -5.06
N ASN A 31 -5.75 0.57 -3.75
CA ASN A 31 -6.64 -0.20 -2.90
C ASN A 31 -8.08 0.34 -2.92
N ARG A 32 -8.25 1.66 -2.80
CA ARG A 32 -9.57 2.32 -2.91
C ARG A 32 -10.22 2.11 -4.28
N ARG A 33 -9.42 2.08 -5.36
CA ARG A 33 -9.92 1.81 -6.72
C ARG A 33 -10.31 0.34 -6.89
N ALA A 34 -9.47 -0.58 -6.42
CA ALA A 34 -9.74 -2.01 -6.46
C ALA A 34 -11.02 -2.35 -5.72
N ALA A 35 -11.24 -1.79 -4.52
CA ALA A 35 -12.47 -2.01 -3.75
C ALA A 35 -13.73 -1.60 -4.52
N ARG A 36 -13.69 -0.48 -5.26
CA ARG A 36 -14.82 -0.03 -6.10
C ARG A 36 -15.07 -0.96 -7.29
N VAL A 37 -14.01 -1.49 -7.90
CA VAL A 37 -14.12 -2.45 -9.00
C VAL A 37 -14.74 -3.75 -8.51
N VAL A 38 -14.29 -4.26 -7.36
CA VAL A 38 -14.86 -5.46 -6.71
C VAL A 38 -16.34 -5.26 -6.41
N ALA A 39 -16.71 -4.16 -5.76
CA ALA A 39 -18.10 -3.85 -5.44
C ALA A 39 -19.00 -3.74 -6.69
N GLY A 40 -18.46 -3.24 -7.82
CA GLY A 40 -19.20 -3.19 -9.08
C GLY A 40 -19.30 -4.52 -9.82
N ARG A 41 -18.49 -5.52 -9.45
CA ARG A 41 -18.45 -6.84 -10.10
C ARG A 41 -19.09 -7.96 -9.26
N ALA A 42 -19.16 -7.79 -7.95
CA ALA A 42 -19.71 -8.76 -7.03
C ALA A 42 -21.19 -9.06 -7.34
N ILE A 43 -21.58 -10.31 -7.07
CA ILE A 43 -22.94 -10.80 -7.31
C ILE A 43 -23.87 -10.39 -6.18
N ASP A 44 -23.36 -10.38 -4.95
CA ASP A 44 -24.06 -9.94 -3.74
C ASP A 44 -23.06 -9.34 -2.71
N VAL A 45 -23.57 -9.03 -1.51
CA VAL A 45 -22.79 -8.40 -0.45
C VAL A 45 -21.77 -9.37 0.17
N ASP A 46 -22.10 -10.66 0.24
CA ASP A 46 -21.24 -11.68 0.86
C ASP A 46 -20.06 -12.02 -0.07
N ASP A 47 -20.33 -12.17 -1.37
CA ASP A 47 -19.33 -12.33 -2.44
C ASP A 47 -18.37 -11.12 -2.50
N CYS A 48 -18.91 -9.90 -2.36
CA CYS A 48 -18.11 -8.69 -2.28
C CYS A 48 -17.17 -8.71 -1.07
N ALA A 49 -17.68 -9.08 0.11
CA ALA A 49 -16.89 -9.15 1.33
C ALA A 49 -15.77 -10.20 1.23
N GLU A 50 -16.08 -11.38 0.70
CA GLU A 50 -15.09 -12.43 0.48
C GLU A 50 -13.97 -11.99 -0.48
N MET A 51 -14.34 -11.37 -1.61
CA MET A 51 -13.38 -10.87 -2.58
C MET A 51 -12.50 -9.74 -2.01
N LEU A 52 -13.06 -8.84 -1.20
CA LEU A 52 -12.28 -7.80 -0.54
C LEU A 52 -11.31 -8.39 0.50
N ALA A 53 -11.74 -9.39 1.25
CA ALA A 53 -10.89 -10.09 2.21
C ALA A 53 -9.71 -10.80 1.54
N MET A 54 -9.93 -11.48 0.41
CA MET A 54 -8.86 -12.14 -0.36
C MET A 54 -7.79 -11.16 -0.88
N LEU A 55 -8.18 -9.91 -1.14
CA LEU A 55 -7.28 -8.87 -1.60
C LEU A 55 -6.64 -8.06 -0.47
N GLY A 56 -6.94 -8.37 0.80
CA GLY A 56 -6.51 -7.55 1.95
C GLY A 56 -7.09 -6.14 1.92
N LEU A 57 -8.26 -5.96 1.32
CA LEU A 57 -8.94 -4.67 1.17
C LEU A 57 -10.05 -4.45 2.19
N ASP A 58 -10.30 -5.43 3.06
CA ASP A 58 -11.35 -5.37 4.07
C ASP A 58 -11.13 -4.22 5.05
N ALA A 59 -12.22 -3.56 5.43
CA ALA A 59 -12.18 -2.39 6.29
C ALA A 59 -11.72 -2.72 7.71
N ASN A 60 -11.90 -3.96 8.19
CA ASN A 60 -11.44 -4.35 9.53
C ASN A 60 -9.92 -4.48 9.63
N ASP A 61 -9.23 -4.80 8.53
CA ASP A 61 -7.77 -5.01 8.57
C ASP A 61 -7.01 -3.67 8.62
N ARG A 62 -7.60 -2.60 8.08
CA ARG A 62 -7.02 -1.25 8.12
C ARG A 62 -7.08 -0.58 9.49
N VAL A 63 -7.97 -1.03 10.38
CA VAL A 63 -8.09 -0.51 11.76
C VAL A 63 -7.04 -1.13 12.69
N ALA A 64 -6.40 -2.24 12.30
CA ALA A 64 -5.38 -2.91 13.10
C ALA A 64 -3.96 -2.32 12.95
N VAL A 65 -3.79 -1.22 12.20
CA VAL A 65 -2.48 -0.57 11.93
C VAL A 65 -2.40 0.84 12.55
N ASP A 66 -3.22 1.13 13.57
CA ASP A 66 -3.09 2.29 14.47
C ASP A 66 -2.58 1.84 15.86
#